data_AF-A0A949DSJ1-F1
#
_entry.id   AF-A0A949DSJ1-F1
#
_cell.length_a   1.000
_cell.length_b   1.000
_cell.length_c   1.000
_cell.angle_alpha   90.00
_cell.angle_beta   90.00
_cell.angle_gamma   90.00
#
_symmetry.space_group_name_H-M   'P 1'
#
loop_
_entity.id
_entity.type
_entity.pdbx_description
1 polymer ?
#
loop_
_entity_poly.entity_id
_entity_poly.type
_entity_poly.pdbx_seq_one_letter_code
_entity_poly.pdbx_strand_id
1 'polypeptide(L)'
;MVIDYAKAEGIPIVTGALTPTEVYAAWSAGANLVKVFPCGAMGGPQYIKDLLGPFDHLRLAAVGGVSSANLQEYFGAGAAAVGVSSSLFGGQALREKNLDLIGQNVKNFIDHCRDAKNRV
;
A
#
# COMPACT_ATOMS: atom_id res chain seq x y z
N MET A 1 1.00 10.43 -20.91
CA MET A 1 1.74 9.56 -19.96
C MET A 1 0.88 8.33 -19.63
N VAL A 2 1.43 7.32 -18.94
CA VAL A 2 0.72 6.04 -18.63
C VAL A 2 -0.63 6.26 -17.91
N ILE A 3 -0.72 7.27 -17.04
CA ILE A 3 -1.97 7.63 -16.33
C ILE A 3 -3.05 8.10 -17.31
N ASP A 4 -2.70 9.02 -18.21
CA ASP A 4 -3.65 9.55 -19.21
C ASP A 4 -4.18 8.44 -20.12
N TYR A 5 -3.31 7.53 -20.53
CA TYR A 5 -3.69 6.36 -21.33
C TYR A 5 -4.67 5.47 -20.56
N ALA A 6 -4.32 5.07 -19.33
CA ALA A 6 -5.19 4.22 -18.51
C ALA A 6 -6.56 4.87 -18.28
N LYS A 7 -6.58 6.19 -18.04
CA LYS A 7 -7.81 6.98 -17.89
C LYS A 7 -8.64 6.98 -19.18
N ALA A 8 -8.03 7.20 -20.34
CA ALA A 8 -8.72 7.19 -21.63
C ALA A 8 -9.34 5.83 -21.95
N GLU A 9 -8.66 4.75 -21.57
CA GLU A 9 -9.13 3.36 -21.76
C GLU A 9 -10.05 2.86 -20.63
N GLY A 10 -10.34 3.69 -19.61
CA GLY A 10 -11.16 3.27 -18.47
C GLY A 10 -10.53 2.17 -17.60
N ILE A 11 -9.20 2.04 -17.63
CA ILE A 11 -8.45 1.05 -16.86
C ILE A 11 -8.03 1.67 -15.51
N PRO A 12 -8.39 1.06 -14.36
CA PRO A 12 -7.94 1.53 -13.06
C PRO A 12 -6.43 1.49 -12.94
N ILE A 13 -5.82 2.58 -12.46
CA ILE A 13 -4.37 2.68 -12.31
C ILE A 13 -3.97 3.00 -10.87
N VAL A 14 -2.95 2.27 -10.40
CA VAL A 14 -2.26 2.52 -9.14
C VAL A 14 -0.86 3.03 -9.46
N THR A 15 -0.61 4.32 -9.25
CA THR A 15 0.65 4.98 -9.63
C THR A 15 1.58 5.09 -8.45
N GLY A 16 2.87 4.79 -8.64
CA GLY A 16 3.89 4.99 -7.61
C GLY A 16 4.29 6.46 -7.45
N ALA A 17 4.42 6.92 -6.21
CA ALA A 17 4.97 8.22 -5.85
C ALA A 17 5.68 8.14 -4.49
N LEU A 18 6.50 9.14 -4.16
CA LEU A 18 7.13 9.23 -2.84
C LEU A 18 6.80 10.55 -2.15
N THR A 19 6.97 11.67 -2.83
CA THR A 19 6.90 13.01 -2.26
C THR A 19 5.51 13.66 -2.39
N PRO A 20 5.18 14.70 -1.60
CA PRO A 20 3.90 15.40 -1.71
C PRO A 20 3.57 15.87 -3.13
N THR A 21 4.56 16.43 -3.85
CA THR A 21 4.38 16.90 -5.23
C THR A 21 4.04 15.76 -6.18
N GLU A 22 4.75 14.64 -6.09
CA GLU A 22 4.50 13.46 -6.94
C GLU A 22 3.14 12.84 -6.64
N VAL A 23 2.78 12.73 -5.36
CA VAL A 23 1.49 12.21 -4.92
C VAL A 23 0.35 13.04 -5.49
N TYR A 24 0.43 14.37 -5.34
CA TYR A 24 -0.57 15.28 -5.86
C TYR A 24 -0.62 15.28 -7.39
N ALA A 25 0.53 15.23 -8.07
CA ALA A 25 0.60 15.15 -9.53
C ALA A 25 -0.05 13.86 -10.06
N ALA A 26 0.23 12.71 -9.44
CA ALA A 26 -0.36 11.43 -9.82
C ALA A 26 -1.88 11.42 -9.64
N TRP A 27 -2.37 11.93 -8.52
CA TRP A 27 -3.81 12.06 -8.27
C TRP A 27 -4.48 13.01 -9.26
N SER A 28 -3.90 14.20 -9.48
CA SER A 28 -4.43 15.21 -10.39
C SER A 28 -4.49 14.72 -11.84
N ALA A 29 -3.56 13.84 -12.24
CA ALA A 29 -3.59 13.18 -13.55
C ALA A 29 -4.71 12.12 -13.67
N GLY A 30 -5.33 11.72 -12.56
CA GLY A 30 -6.46 10.79 -12.52
C GLY A 30 -6.13 9.38 -12.02
N ALA A 31 -5.05 9.19 -11.26
CA ALA A 31 -4.79 7.91 -10.61
C ALA A 31 -5.91 7.55 -9.61
N ASN A 32 -6.33 6.28 -9.56
CA ASN A 32 -7.38 5.83 -8.64
C ASN A 32 -6.86 5.60 -7.21
N LEU A 33 -5.55 5.36 -7.09
CA LEU A 33 -4.83 5.07 -5.85
C LEU A 33 -3.36 5.41 -6.09
N VAL A 34 -2.70 6.05 -5.12
CA VAL A 34 -1.27 6.36 -5.22
C VAL A 34 -0.48 5.45 -4.28
N LYS A 35 0.41 4.62 -4.84
CA LYS A 35 1.33 3.77 -4.10
C LYS A 35 2.48 4.61 -3.57
N VAL A 36 2.56 4.75 -2.25
CA VAL A 36 3.69 5.39 -1.55
C VAL A 36 4.76 4.33 -1.28
N PHE A 37 5.93 4.45 -1.89
CA PHE A 37 7.01 3.47 -1.76
C PHE A 37 8.39 4.12 -1.88
N PRO A 38 9.36 3.78 -0.99
CA PRO A 38 9.29 2.83 0.13
C PRO A 38 8.80 3.50 1.43
N CYS A 39 7.53 3.30 1.80
CA CYS A 39 6.87 4.04 2.87
C CYS A 39 7.56 3.90 4.25
N GLY A 40 7.94 2.69 4.64
CA GLY A 40 8.59 2.42 5.92
C GLY A 40 9.91 3.17 6.10
N ALA A 41 10.68 3.37 5.02
CA ALA A 41 11.94 4.12 5.06
C ALA A 41 11.73 5.63 5.21
N MET A 42 10.53 6.13 4.91
CA MET A 42 10.18 7.55 4.99
C MET A 42 9.48 7.95 6.30
N GLY A 43 9.41 7.03 7.28
CA GLY A 43 8.68 7.26 8.54
C GLY A 43 7.37 6.47 8.65
N GLY A 44 7.07 5.59 7.69
CA GLY A 44 6.01 4.60 7.81
C GLY A 44 4.62 5.22 7.94
N PRO A 45 3.78 4.79 8.90
CA PRO A 45 2.43 5.31 9.08
C PRO A 45 2.38 6.84 9.26
N GLN A 46 3.33 7.43 9.98
CA GLN A 46 3.37 8.88 10.17
C GLN A 46 3.53 9.62 8.84
N TYR A 47 4.31 9.08 7.91
CA TYR A 47 4.47 9.68 6.58
C TYR A 47 3.18 9.70 5.76
N ILE A 48 2.38 8.63 5.84
CA ILE A 48 1.04 8.60 5.23
C ILE A 48 0.16 9.69 5.84
N LYS A 49 0.16 9.81 7.17
CA LYS A 49 -0.63 10.82 7.88
C LYS A 49 -0.21 12.24 7.49
N ASP A 50 1.09 12.50 7.36
CA ASP A 50 1.63 13.80 6.97
C ASP A 50 1.27 14.16 5.53
N LEU A 51 1.31 13.19 4.61
CA LEU A 51 0.86 13.37 3.22
C LEU A 51 -0.65 13.68 3.13
N LEU A 52 -1.47 13.01 3.95
CA LEU A 52 -2.91 13.21 3.99
C LEU A 52 -3.33 14.50 4.71
N GLY A 53 -2.45 15.12 5.50
CA GLY A 53 -2.72 16.37 6.21
C GLY A 53 -3.29 17.49 5.31
N PRO A 54 -2.59 17.88 4.23
CA PRO A 54 -3.11 18.83 3.24
C PRO A 54 -4.04 18.20 2.18
N PHE A 55 -4.10 16.86 2.10
CA PHE A 55 -4.75 16.15 1.01
C PHE A 55 -5.63 14.96 1.50
N ASP A 56 -6.56 15.25 2.42
CA ASP A 56 -7.40 14.26 3.11
C ASP A 56 -8.29 13.40 2.19
N HIS A 57 -8.60 13.89 0.99
CA HIS A 57 -9.39 13.21 -0.03
C HIS A 57 -8.58 12.22 -0.90
N LEU A 58 -7.24 12.20 -0.79
CA LEU A 58 -6.41 11.28 -1.57
C LEU A 58 -6.52 9.86 -1.04
N ARG A 59 -6.47 8.90 -1.96
CA ARG A 59 -6.35 7.48 -1.60
C ARG A 59 -4.90 7.05 -1.78
N LEU A 60 -4.25 6.72 -0.66
CA LEU A 60 -2.86 6.28 -0.63
C LEU A 60 -2.74 4.80 -0.27
N ALA A 61 -1.83 4.09 -0.94
CA ALA A 61 -1.45 2.73 -0.62
C ALA A 61 -0.03 2.71 -0.05
N ALA A 62 0.13 2.33 1.23
CA ALA A 62 1.44 2.24 1.86
C ALA A 62 2.15 0.94 1.44
N VAL A 63 3.35 1.03 0.87
CA VAL A 63 4.12 -0.14 0.43
C VAL A 63 5.59 0.00 0.83
N GLY A 64 6.18 -1.13 1.24
CA GLY A 64 7.57 -1.20 1.72
C GLY A 64 7.63 -0.96 3.23
N GLY A 65 8.06 -2.00 3.98
CA GLY A 65 8.07 -1.96 5.45
C GLY A 65 6.72 -2.28 6.12
N VAL A 66 5.71 -2.74 5.36
CA VAL A 66 4.44 -3.22 5.91
C VAL A 66 4.57 -4.68 6.36
N SER A 67 4.00 -5.00 7.52
CA SER A 67 3.87 -6.35 8.07
C SER A 67 2.60 -6.47 8.91
N SER A 68 2.21 -7.69 9.32
CA SER A 68 1.05 -7.87 10.20
C SER A 68 1.13 -7.08 11.51
N ALA A 69 2.34 -6.80 11.99
CA ALA A 69 2.56 -6.09 13.25
C ALA A 69 2.20 -4.60 13.21
N ASN A 70 2.20 -3.96 12.02
CA ASN A 70 2.00 -2.52 11.87
C ASN A 70 0.79 -2.14 10.99
N LEU A 71 -0.08 -3.11 10.64
CA LEU A 71 -1.27 -2.87 9.82
C LEU A 71 -2.22 -1.84 10.44
N GLN A 72 -2.47 -1.96 11.74
CA GLN A 72 -3.39 -1.06 12.45
C GLN A 72 -2.88 0.38 12.42
N GLU A 73 -1.57 0.59 12.54
CA GLU A 73 -0.98 1.93 12.47
C GLU A 73 -1.14 2.54 11.07
N TYR A 74 -0.90 1.76 10.00
CA TYR A 74 -1.09 2.23 8.62
C TYR A 74 -2.54 2.60 8.31
N PHE A 75 -3.50 1.74 8.67
CA PHE A 75 -4.92 2.05 8.46
C PHE A 75 -5.36 3.21 9.37
N GLY A 76 -4.88 3.27 10.61
CA GLY A 76 -5.06 4.39 11.55
C GLY A 76 -4.53 5.73 11.04
N ALA A 77 -3.47 5.70 10.24
CA ALA A 77 -2.91 6.87 9.57
C ALA A 77 -3.70 7.32 8.32
N GLY A 78 -4.75 6.58 7.92
CA GLY A 78 -5.57 6.89 6.76
C GLY A 78 -5.17 6.17 5.47
N ALA A 79 -4.26 5.19 5.51
CA ALA A 79 -3.92 4.41 4.32
C ALA A 79 -5.17 3.69 3.78
N ALA A 80 -5.52 3.91 2.53
CA ALA A 80 -6.65 3.24 1.87
C ALA A 80 -6.34 1.76 1.58
N ALA A 81 -5.07 1.45 1.36
CA ALA A 81 -4.56 0.11 1.12
C ALA A 81 -3.13 -0.05 1.62
N VAL A 82 -2.67 -1.29 1.68
CA VAL A 82 -1.28 -1.63 2.00
C VAL A 82 -0.76 -2.67 1.02
N GLY A 83 0.54 -2.64 0.74
CA GLY A 83 1.21 -3.64 -0.10
C GLY A 83 2.32 -4.34 0.67
N VAL A 84 2.35 -5.66 0.54
CA VAL A 84 3.27 -6.55 1.24
C VAL A 84 3.83 -7.59 0.27
N SER A 85 5.05 -8.07 0.51
CA SER A 85 5.68 -9.10 -0.33
C SER A 85 6.55 -10.05 0.48
N SER A 86 7.62 -9.55 1.09
CA SER A 86 8.63 -10.38 1.76
C SER A 86 8.06 -11.28 2.86
N SER A 87 7.10 -10.79 3.65
CA SER A 87 6.45 -11.58 4.71
C SER A 87 5.44 -12.61 4.20
N LEU A 88 4.95 -12.48 2.96
CA LEU A 88 4.05 -13.48 2.37
C LEU A 88 4.83 -14.62 1.74
N PHE A 89 5.78 -14.26 0.89
CA PHE A 89 6.42 -15.22 0.00
C PHE A 89 7.69 -15.82 0.58
N GLY A 90 8.50 -15.05 1.31
CA GLY A 90 9.77 -15.48 1.90
C GLY A 90 10.79 -16.02 0.87
N GLY A 91 12.05 -15.59 0.95
CA GLY A 91 13.06 -16.07 0.00
C GLY A 91 13.24 -17.60 0.02
N GLN A 92 13.12 -18.22 1.19
CA GLN A 92 13.25 -19.67 1.36
C GLN A 92 12.03 -20.43 0.81
N ALA A 93 10.81 -20.04 1.21
CA ALA A 93 9.60 -20.74 0.78
C ALA A 93 9.38 -20.66 -0.74
N LEU A 94 9.77 -19.55 -1.39
CA LEU A 94 9.80 -19.45 -2.85
C LEU A 94 10.80 -20.43 -3.49
N ARG A 95 12.03 -20.53 -2.96
CA ARG A 95 13.06 -21.43 -3.49
C ARG A 95 12.65 -22.90 -3.35
N GLU A 96 12.03 -23.24 -2.23
CA GLU A 96 11.55 -24.59 -1.93
C GLU A 96 10.20 -24.91 -2.58
N LYS A 97 9.57 -23.93 -3.25
CA LYS A 97 8.20 -24.02 -3.77
C LYS A 97 7.20 -24.50 -2.70
N ASN A 98 7.39 -24.07 -1.46
CA ASN A 98 6.54 -24.42 -0.34
C ASN A 98 5.24 -23.60 -0.39
N LEU A 99 4.33 -24.03 -1.27
CA LEU A 99 3.06 -23.35 -1.52
C LEU A 99 2.13 -23.37 -0.28
N ASP A 100 2.23 -24.40 0.55
CA ASP A 100 1.44 -24.51 1.79
C ASP A 100 1.81 -23.40 2.78
N LEU A 101 3.11 -23.18 3.00
CA LEU A 101 3.59 -22.10 3.86
C LEU A 101 3.21 -20.72 3.31
N ILE A 102 3.35 -20.50 1.99
CA ILE A 102 2.93 -19.25 1.35
C ILE A 102 1.41 -19.05 1.54
N GLY A 103 0.61 -20.08 1.31
CA GLY A 103 -0.84 -20.05 1.52
C GLY A 103 -1.22 -19.71 2.96
N GLN A 104 -0.53 -20.30 3.93
CA GLN A 104 -0.74 -20.00 5.35
C GLN A 104 -0.37 -18.55 5.70
N ASN A 105 0.77 -18.04 5.19
CA ASN A 105 1.18 -16.65 5.39
C ASN A 105 0.15 -15.67 4.80
N VAL A 106 -0.34 -15.93 3.59
CA VAL A 106 -1.38 -15.13 2.93
C VAL A 106 -2.66 -15.13 3.74
N LYS A 107 -3.14 -16.31 4.17
CA LYS A 107 -4.35 -16.42 4.99
C LYS A 107 -4.22 -15.62 6.28
N ASN A 108 -3.12 -15.83 7.01
CA ASN A 108 -2.85 -15.10 8.25
C ASN A 108 -2.84 -13.59 8.01
N PHE A 109 -2.17 -13.12 6.94
CA PHE A 109 -2.09 -11.69 6.63
C PHE A 109 -3.46 -11.08 6.28
N ILE A 110 -4.31 -11.81 5.55
CA ILE A 110 -5.68 -11.38 5.24
C ILE A 110 -6.50 -11.24 6.52
N ASP A 111 -6.38 -12.18 7.45
CA ASP A 111 -7.11 -12.13 8.72
C ASP A 111 -6.67 -10.92 9.56
N HIS A 112 -5.35 -10.67 9.66
CA HIS A 112 -4.85 -9.45 10.32
C HIS A 112 -5.30 -8.16 9.63
N CYS A 113 -5.41 -8.14 8.29
CA CYS A 113 -5.94 -6.98 7.56
C CYS A 113 -7.40 -6.70 7.91
N ARG A 114 -8.24 -7.74 8.01
CA ARG A 114 -9.65 -7.62 8.39
C ARG A 114 -9.78 -7.07 9.81
N ASP A 115 -9.02 -7.65 10.74
CA ASP A 115 -9.04 -7.23 12.14
C ASP A 115 -8.56 -5.79 12.31
N ALA A 116 -7.50 -5.40 11.60
CA ALA A 116 -6.98 -4.04 11.64
C ALA A 116 -8.00 -3.03 11.10
N LYS A 117 -8.66 -3.33 9.97
CA LYS A 117 -9.69 -2.43 9.39
C LYS A 117 -10.96 -2.30 10.23
N ASN A 118 -11.34 -3.33 10.99
CA ASN A 118 -12.52 -3.27 11.86
C ASN A 118 -12.31 -2.40 13.11
N ARG A 119 -11.06 -1.98 13.40
CA ARG A 119 -10.66 -1.24 14.60
C ARG A 119 -10.37 0.24 14.34
N VAL A 120 -10.58 0.70 13.11
CA VAL A 120 -10.36 2.09 12.65
C VAL A 120 -11.65 2.62 12.05
#